data_AF-A0A4Y2RMD2-F1
#
_entry.id   AF-A0A4Y2RMD2-F1
#
_cell.length_a   1.000
_cell.length_b   1.000
_cell.length_c   1.000
_cell.angle_alpha   90.00
_cell.angle_beta   90.00
_cell.angle_gamma   90.00
#
_symmetry.space_group_name_H-M   'P 1'
#
loop_
_entity.id
_entity.type
_entity.pdbx_description
1 polymer ?
#
loop_
_entity_poly.entity_id
_entity_poly.type
_entity_poly.pdbx_seq_one_letter_code
_entity_poly.pdbx_strand_id
1 'polypeptide(L)'
;MEGCHSLRGLSFNGNMPENWRRFKHLFAICLMASGNKMKSSEVKVAILMNAAGEEAAEVFNTFNISAEERKVFDKVIHQFEKFTTPKKIVAVEFEFGFAAQEP
;
A
#
# COMPACT_ATOMS: atom_id res chain seq x y z
N MET A 1 -8.01 -21.22 1.65
CA MET A 1 -8.15 -19.76 1.91
C MET A 1 -7.14 -19.06 0.99
N GLU A 2 -7.51 -18.84 -0.27
CA GLU A 2 -6.55 -18.62 -1.38
C GLU A 2 -6.55 -17.17 -1.91
N GLY A 3 -6.96 -16.20 -1.09
CA GLY A 3 -7.41 -14.89 -1.57
C GLY A 3 -6.39 -13.90 -2.13
N CYS A 4 -5.07 -14.06 -1.92
CA CYS A 4 -4.08 -13.06 -2.40
C CYS A 4 -2.73 -13.66 -2.86
N HIS A 5 -2.71 -14.91 -3.33
CA HIS A 5 -1.47 -15.60 -3.72
C HIS A 5 -0.79 -15.10 -5.01
N SER A 6 -1.32 -14.07 -5.68
CA SER A 6 -0.80 -13.58 -6.97
C SER A 6 -0.67 -12.06 -7.06
N LEU A 7 -0.54 -11.37 -5.92
CA LEU A 7 -0.05 -9.99 -5.98
C LEU A 7 1.41 -10.05 -6.45
N ARG A 8 1.62 -9.67 -7.70
CA ARG A 8 2.96 -9.42 -8.24
C ARG A 8 3.57 -8.34 -7.34
N GLY A 9 4.69 -8.66 -6.69
CA GLY A 9 5.37 -7.75 -5.77
C GLY A 9 5.58 -6.36 -6.38
N LEU A 10 5.72 -5.36 -5.51
CA LEU A 10 5.94 -3.99 -5.95
C LEU A 10 7.28 -3.91 -6.68
N SER A 11 7.24 -3.69 -7.99
CA SER A 11 8.45 -3.55 -8.79
C SER A 11 8.92 -2.09 -8.81
N PHE A 12 10.13 -1.84 -8.33
CA PHE A 12 10.76 -0.52 -8.40
C PHE A 12 11.51 -0.28 -9.73
N ASN A 13 11.57 -1.28 -10.60
CA ASN A 13 12.23 -1.17 -11.89
C ASN A 13 11.34 -0.49 -12.95
N GLY A 14 11.89 0.49 -13.69
CA GLY A 14 11.17 1.22 -14.73
C GLY A 14 10.31 2.37 -14.19
N ASN A 15 9.01 2.40 -14.54
CA ASN A 15 8.10 3.48 -14.15
C ASN A 15 7.54 3.26 -12.73
N MET A 16 8.33 3.63 -11.72
CA MET A 16 7.96 3.51 -10.29
C MET A 16 6.57 4.05 -9.92
N PRO A 17 6.14 5.27 -10.33
CA PRO A 17 4.84 5.80 -9.93
C PRO A 17 3.68 5.02 -10.56
N GLU A 18 3.82 4.54 -11.80
CA GLU A 18 2.81 3.66 -12.41
C GLU A 18 2.75 2.29 -11.73
N ASN A 19 3.90 1.69 -11.43
CA ASN A 19 3.98 0.41 -10.74
C ASN A 19 3.33 0.50 -9.35
N TRP A 20 3.60 1.57 -8.60
CA TRP A 20 2.96 1.85 -7.33
C TRP A 20 1.45 2.03 -7.46
N ARG A 21 0.99 2.80 -8.48
CA ARG A 21 -0.45 2.99 -8.72
C ARG A 21 -1.16 1.67 -9.00
N ARG A 22 -0.57 0.80 -9.83
CA ARG A 22 -1.11 -0.54 -10.13
C ARG A 22 -1.12 -1.42 -8.89
N PHE A 23 -0.02 -1.43 -8.13
CA PHE A 23 0.10 -2.19 -6.89
C PHE A 23 -0.93 -1.76 -5.85
N LYS A 24 -1.09 -0.45 -5.58
CA LYS A 24 -2.10 0.08 -4.67
C LYS A 24 -3.51 -0.37 -5.04
N HIS A 25 -3.85 -0.34 -6.33
CA HIS A 25 -5.16 -0.78 -6.81
C HIS A 25 -5.39 -2.28 -6.58
N LEU A 26 -4.41 -3.11 -6.95
CA LEU A 26 -4.47 -4.56 -6.72
C LEU A 26 -4.51 -4.91 -5.22
N PHE A 27 -3.77 -4.18 -4.40
CA PHE A 27 -3.77 -4.32 -2.95
C PHE A 27 -5.13 -3.98 -2.34
N ALA A 28 -5.77 -2.90 -2.79
CA ALA A 28 -7.12 -2.54 -2.39
C ALA A 28 -8.14 -3.65 -2.71
N ILE A 29 -8.05 -4.24 -3.92
CA ILE A 29 -8.87 -5.39 -4.32
C ILE A 29 -8.60 -6.59 -3.41
N CYS A 30 -7.34 -6.91 -3.13
CA CYS A 30 -6.96 -7.99 -2.22
C CYS A 30 -7.52 -7.78 -0.79
N LEU A 31 -7.47 -6.56 -0.26
CA LEU A 31 -8.05 -6.23 1.04
C LEU A 31 -9.57 -6.41 1.05
N MET A 32 -10.25 -6.04 -0.03
CA MET A 32 -11.69 -6.24 -0.17
C MET A 32 -12.04 -7.73 -0.28
N ALA A 33 -11.38 -8.46 -1.18
CA ALA A 33 -11.60 -9.88 -1.43
C ALA A 33 -11.31 -10.75 -0.22
N SER A 34 -10.29 -10.39 0.57
CA SER A 34 -9.92 -11.13 1.78
C SER A 34 -10.77 -10.77 3.01
N GLY A 35 -11.70 -9.81 2.89
CA GLY A 35 -12.45 -9.28 4.03
C GLY A 35 -11.57 -8.54 5.06
N ASN A 36 -10.31 -8.24 4.72
CA ASN A 36 -9.33 -7.60 5.60
C ASN A 36 -9.43 -6.06 5.61
N LYS A 37 -10.33 -5.52 4.80
CA LYS A 37 -10.71 -4.10 4.77
C LYS A 37 -10.96 -3.50 6.16
N MET A 38 -11.63 -4.22 7.06
CA MET A 38 -12.00 -3.73 8.40
C MET A 38 -10.95 -4.05 9.49
N LYS A 39 -9.82 -4.65 9.13
CA LYS A 39 -8.76 -4.99 10.08
C LYS A 39 -7.97 -3.77 10.52
N SER A 40 -7.31 -3.91 11.67
CA SER A 40 -6.41 -2.91 12.24
C SER A 40 -5.30 -2.48 11.26
N SER A 41 -4.85 -1.24 11.39
CA SER A 41 -3.78 -0.66 10.57
C SER A 41 -2.51 -1.51 10.55
N GLU A 42 -2.12 -2.09 11.69
CA GLU A 42 -0.96 -2.99 11.79
C GLU A 42 -1.09 -4.23 10.90
N VAL A 43 -2.27 -4.84 10.85
CA VAL A 43 -2.53 -6.01 10.01
C VAL A 43 -2.46 -5.63 8.54
N LYS A 44 -2.99 -4.46 8.15
CA LYS A 44 -2.89 -3.95 6.78
C LYS A 44 -1.45 -3.70 6.37
N VAL A 45 -0.61 -3.16 7.26
CA VAL A 45 0.82 -2.98 7.01
C VAL A 45 1.52 -4.32 6.83
N ALA A 46 1.21 -5.32 7.65
CA ALA A 46 1.78 -6.66 7.51
C ALA A 46 1.40 -7.32 6.17
N ILE A 47 0.12 -7.21 5.76
CA ILE A 47 -0.34 -7.72 4.45
C ILE A 47 0.33 -6.94 3.32
N LEU A 48 0.50 -5.62 3.46
CA LEU A 48 1.21 -4.79 2.49
C LEU A 48 2.65 -5.26 2.30
N MET A 49 3.39 -5.48 3.38
CA MET A 49 4.77 -5.98 3.35
C MET A 49 4.83 -7.37 2.69
N ASN A 50 3.91 -8.26 3.05
CA ASN A 50 3.82 -9.60 2.46
C ASN A 50 3.55 -9.54 0.95
N ALA A 51 2.61 -8.69 0.53
CA ALA A 51 2.23 -8.52 -0.87
C ALA A 51 3.28 -7.77 -1.71
N ALA A 52 3.96 -6.78 -1.12
CA ALA A 52 4.91 -5.94 -1.82
C ALA A 52 6.25 -6.67 -2.04
N GLY A 53 6.59 -7.62 -1.18
CA GLY A 53 7.79 -8.44 -1.29
C GLY A 53 9.01 -7.86 -0.60
N GLU A 54 10.15 -8.53 -0.77
CA GLU A 54 11.39 -8.25 -0.03
C GLU A 54 11.96 -6.85 -0.34
N GLU A 55 11.95 -6.44 -1.61
CA GLU A 55 12.41 -5.09 -2.03
C GLU A 55 11.63 -3.97 -1.31
N ALA A 56 10.33 -4.17 -1.09
CA ALA A 56 9.52 -3.18 -0.39
C ALA A 56 9.85 -3.12 1.12
N ALA A 57 10.27 -4.23 1.72
CA ALA A 57 10.77 -4.25 3.10
C ALA A 57 12.08 -3.46 3.22
N GLU A 58 12.97 -3.56 2.23
CA GLU A 58 14.19 -2.74 2.18
C GLU A 58 13.86 -1.25 2.08
N VAL A 59 12.98 -0.87 1.14
CA VAL A 59 12.51 0.52 1.00
C VAL A 59 11.84 1.01 2.29
N PHE A 60 11.01 0.19 2.92
CA PHE A 60 10.37 0.53 4.18
C PHE A 60 11.38 0.76 5.31
N ASN A 61 12.47 -0.01 5.35
CA ASN A 61 13.56 0.21 6.30
C ASN A 61 14.32 1.52 6.06
N THR A 62 14.34 2.03 4.82
CA THR A 62 14.90 3.35 4.52
C THR A 62 14.03 4.51 5.01
N PHE A 63 12.74 4.25 5.30
CA PHE A 63 11.86 5.30 5.81
C PHE A 63 12.21 5.67 7.24
N ASN A 64 12.60 6.93 7.42
CA ASN A 64 12.93 7.52 8.72
C ASN A 64 11.65 7.94 9.46
N ILE A 65 10.76 6.98 9.71
CA ILE A 65 9.49 7.14 10.45
C ILE A 65 9.52 6.36 11.76
N SER A 66 8.80 6.85 12.78
CA SER A 66 8.78 6.26 14.12
C SER A 66 8.10 4.89 14.14
N ALA A 67 8.40 4.06 15.15
CA ALA A 67 7.77 2.74 15.32
C ALA A 67 6.23 2.80 15.40
N GLU A 68 5.69 3.89 15.96
CA GLU A 68 4.25 4.15 16.00
C GLU A 68 3.69 4.49 14.62
N GLU A 69 4.41 5.30 13.84
CA GLU A 69 4.01 5.65 12.47
C GLU A 69 4.07 4.44 11.52
N ARG A 70 5.00 3.52 11.75
CA ARG A 70 5.11 2.25 11.02
C ARG A 70 3.88 1.37 11.17
N LYS A 71 3.11 1.55 12.25
CA LYS A 71 1.85 0.83 12.50
C LYS A 71 0.65 1.50 11.84
N VAL A 72 0.79 2.75 11.41
CA VAL A 72 -0.26 3.54 10.78
C VAL A 72 -0.20 3.33 9.28
N PHE A 73 -1.11 2.51 8.76
CA PHE A 73 -1.22 2.17 7.34
C PHE A 73 -1.19 3.40 6.42
N ASP A 74 -1.90 4.46 6.78
CA ASP A 74 -1.95 5.71 6.03
C ASP A 74 -0.56 6.37 5.87
N LYS A 75 0.21 6.46 6.96
CA LYS A 75 1.57 7.00 6.97
C LYS A 75 2.51 6.17 6.11
N VAL A 76 2.39 4.85 6.19
CA VAL A 76 3.20 3.92 5.39
C VAL A 76 2.93 4.10 3.91
N ILE A 77 1.65 4.13 3.50
CA ILE A 77 1.24 4.36 2.11
C ILE A 77 1.75 5.72 1.62
N HIS A 78 1.65 6.76 2.43
CA HIS A 78 2.13 8.10 2.08
C HIS A 78 3.65 8.13 1.83
N GLN A 79 4.45 7.43 2.64
CA GLN A 79 5.90 7.34 2.41
C GLN A 79 6.23 6.60 1.12
N PHE A 80 5.55 5.48 0.84
CA PHE A 80 5.74 4.77 -0.43
C PHE A 80 5.33 5.62 -1.63
N GLU A 81 4.25 6.38 -1.52
CA GLU A 81 3.84 7.30 -2.58
C GLU A 81 4.88 8.40 -2.80
N LYS A 82 5.42 8.98 -1.73
CA LYS A 82 6.49 9.97 -1.79
C LYS A 82 7.79 9.40 -2.37
N PHE A 83 8.08 8.13 -2.09
CA PHE A 83 9.26 7.44 -2.63
C PHE A 83 9.11 7.15 -4.12
N THR A 84 7.93 6.71 -4.55
CA THR A 84 7.67 6.28 -5.93
C THR A 84 7.27 7.42 -6.86
N THR A 85 6.81 8.56 -6.31
CA THR A 85 6.46 9.74 -7.10
C THR A 85 7.70 10.63 -7.27
N PRO A 86 8.19 10.86 -8.50
CA PRO A 86 9.24 11.86 -8.70
C PRO A 86 8.69 13.22 -8.26
N LYS A 87 9.47 14.03 -7.51
CA LYS A 87 9.10 15.36 -6.99
C LYS A 87 8.55 16.28 -8.09
N LYS A 88 7.28 16.13 -8.44
CA LYS A 88 6.45 17.11 -9.12
C LYS A 88 5.26 17.31 -8.20
N ILE A 89 5.20 18.51 -7.65
CA ILE A 89 4.10 19.06 -6.86
C ILE A 89 2.80 18.73 -7.61
N VAL A 90 1.99 17.82 -7.07
CA VAL A 90 0.53 17.82 -7.24
C VAL A 90 -0.01 16.83 -6.21
N ALA A 91 -0.79 17.36 -5.28
CA ALA A 91 -1.58 16.61 -4.34
C ALA A 91 -2.56 15.72 -5.13
N VAL A 92 -2.47 14.42 -4.95
CA VAL A 92 -3.57 13.52 -5.30
C VAL A 92 -4.11 12.99 -4.00
N GLU A 93 -5.17 13.65 -3.55
CA GLU A 93 -6.05 13.20 -2.49
C GLU A 93 -6.57 11.82 -2.89
N PHE A 94 -5.98 10.77 -2.33
CA PHE A 94 -6.51 9.41 -2.42
C PHE A 94 -7.67 9.31 -1.44
N GLU A 95 -8.81 9.89 -1.80
CA GLU A 95 -10.08 9.59 -1.15
C GLU A 95 -10.40 8.11 -1.42
N PHE A 96 -10.03 7.27 -0.46
CA PHE A 96 -10.44 5.87 -0.42
C PHE A 96 -11.94 5.84 -0.09
N GLY A 97 -12.75 6.13 -1.11
CA GLY A 97 -14.20 6.09 -1.04
C GLY A 97 -14.68 4.68 -0.77
N PHE A 98 -14.79 4.33 0.51
CA PHE A 98 -15.79 3.36 0.92
C PHE A 98 -17.13 4.07 0.90
N ALA A 99 -17.70 4.16 -0.31
CA ALA A 99 -19.14 4.28 -0.44
C ALA A 99 -19.74 3.04 0.21
N ALA A 100 -20.22 3.22 1.44
CA ALA A 100 -21.14 2.31 2.09
C ALA A 100 -22.29 2.05 1.13
N GLN A 101 -22.57 0.77 0.94
CA GLN A 101 -23.70 0.32 0.18
C GLN A 101 -24.95 0.49 1.05
N GLU A 102 -26.09 0.68 0.38
CA GLU A 102 -27.47 0.43 0.81
C GLU A 102 -28.29 1.61 1.38
N PRO A 103 -29.64 1.55 1.26
CA PRO A 103 -30.51 0.74 0.39
C PRO A 103 -31.22 1.52 -0.72
#